data_AF-A0AB39Z3X7-F1
#
_entry.id   AF-A0AB39Z3X7-F1
#
_cell.length_a   1.000
_cell.length_b   1.000
_cell.length_c   1.000
_cell.angle_alpha   90.00
_cell.angle_beta   90.00
_cell.angle_gamma   90.00
#
_symmetry.space_group_name_H-M   'P 1'
#
loop_
_entity.id
_entity.type
_entity.pdbx_description
1 polymer ?
#
loop_
_entity_poly.entity_id
_entity_poly.type
_entity_poly.pdbx_seq_one_letter_code
_entity_poly.pdbx_strand_id
1 'polypeptide(L)'
;MKAQTIAKVVSAVVLVVLVGQAAGNTAVSCHSCEGANCQRVQLTKTQSCVDSLDYCVTIFEEAKVLFKGCSLEIPYELRSKCQDNRSCYKCNTKECNNVGSAKYACIQCDSSKDSDCASNAAVLEAARCRAPTAPNSYCYVKSSGGSIVRGCSTTETDQQTCLNDANCLLCSPGDIRNCNAANIAESSGVGNRFIRFLR
;
A
#
# COMPACT_ATOMS: atom_id res chain seq x y z
N MET A 1 33.40 -51.68 -69.02
CA MET A 1 32.70 -51.98 -67.75
C MET A 1 33.44 -51.30 -66.60
N LYS A 2 32.83 -50.26 -66.00
CA LYS A 2 33.00 -49.82 -64.60
C LYS A 2 32.00 -48.69 -64.37
N ALA A 3 30.88 -49.03 -63.73
CA ALA A 3 29.85 -48.09 -63.31
C ALA A 3 30.32 -47.38 -62.04
N GLN A 4 30.21 -46.05 -62.00
CA GLN A 4 30.42 -45.27 -60.77
C GLN A 4 29.07 -44.75 -60.29
N THR A 5 28.67 -45.22 -59.12
CA THR A 5 27.41 -44.92 -58.45
C THR A 5 27.49 -43.54 -57.80
N ILE A 6 26.62 -42.61 -58.20
CA ILE A 6 26.48 -41.30 -57.56
C ILE A 6 25.62 -41.47 -56.30
N ALA A 7 26.25 -41.32 -55.13
CA ALA A 7 25.52 -41.27 -53.85
C ALA A 7 24.81 -39.92 -53.72
N LYS A 8 23.47 -39.94 -53.67
CA LYS A 8 22.66 -38.75 -53.38
C LYS A 8 22.67 -38.48 -51.88
N VAL A 9 23.34 -37.41 -51.45
CA VAL A 9 23.25 -36.88 -50.09
C VAL A 9 21.91 -36.16 -49.97
N VAL A 10 20.93 -36.79 -49.32
CA VAL A 10 19.66 -36.16 -48.98
C VAL A 10 19.90 -35.31 -47.73
N SER A 11 20.03 -34.00 -47.91
CA SER A 11 20.18 -33.05 -46.82
C SER A 11 18.80 -32.86 -46.17
N ALA A 12 18.61 -33.45 -44.98
CA ALA A 12 17.40 -33.26 -44.19
C ALA A 12 17.45 -31.88 -43.53
N VAL A 13 16.71 -30.91 -44.10
CA VAL A 13 16.50 -29.60 -43.49
C VAL A 13 15.55 -29.77 -42.31
N VAL A 14 16.10 -29.82 -41.10
CA VAL A 14 15.32 -29.81 -39.86
C VAL A 14 14.80 -28.39 -39.65
N LEU A 15 13.50 -28.17 -39.91
CA LEU A 15 12.81 -26.93 -39.56
C LEU A 15 12.63 -26.89 -38.03
N VAL A 16 13.51 -26.17 -37.33
CA VAL A 16 13.33 -25.88 -35.91
C VAL A 16 12.25 -24.80 -35.78
N VAL A 17 11.02 -25.22 -35.47
CA VAL A 17 9.94 -24.29 -35.12
C VAL A 17 10.23 -23.77 -33.71
N LEU A 18 10.75 -22.55 -33.62
CA LEU A 18 10.82 -21.82 -32.35
C LEU A 18 9.40 -21.46 -31.93
N VAL A 19 8.79 -22.30 -31.09
CA VAL A 19 7.56 -21.94 -30.38
C VAL A 19 7.97 -20.93 -29.31
N GLY A 20 7.99 -19.65 -29.69
CA GLY A 20 8.11 -18.56 -28.74
C GLY A 20 6.89 -18.60 -27.83
N GLN A 21 7.09 -18.95 -26.56
CA GLN A 21 6.07 -18.72 -25.54
C GLN A 21 5.97 -17.20 -25.35
N ALA A 22 5.06 -16.57 -26.10
CA ALA A 22 4.57 -15.26 -25.73
C ALA A 22 3.85 -15.46 -24.39
N ALA A 23 4.52 -15.13 -23.30
CA ALA A 23 3.86 -14.94 -22.01
C ALA A 23 2.86 -13.80 -22.22
N GLY A 24 1.63 -14.15 -22.58
CA GLY A 24 0.55 -13.19 -22.76
C GLY A 24 0.45 -12.36 -21.48
N ASN A 25 0.47 -11.05 -21.61
CA ASN A 25 0.32 -10.15 -20.48
C ASN A 25 -1.06 -10.44 -19.86
N THR A 26 -1.07 -11.09 -18.70
CA THR A 26 -2.33 -11.52 -18.07
C THR A 26 -2.99 -10.30 -17.44
N ALA A 27 -4.30 -10.14 -17.65
CA ALA A 27 -5.05 -9.06 -17.06
C ALA A 27 -4.91 -9.09 -15.53
N VAL A 28 -4.58 -7.93 -14.94
CA VAL A 28 -4.33 -7.82 -13.50
C VAL A 28 -5.66 -7.83 -12.73
N SER A 29 -5.67 -8.45 -11.54
CA SER A 29 -6.78 -8.34 -10.59
C SER A 29 -6.46 -7.22 -9.59
N CYS A 30 -7.43 -6.35 -9.31
CA CYS A 30 -7.29 -5.20 -8.42
C CYS A 30 -8.35 -5.24 -7.32
N HIS A 31 -8.05 -4.63 -6.16
CA HIS A 31 -9.11 -4.28 -5.22
C HIS A 31 -10.03 -3.23 -5.84
N SER A 32 -11.32 -3.29 -5.48
CA SER A 32 -12.37 -2.46 -6.05
C SER A 32 -13.27 -1.86 -4.97
N CYS A 33 -13.46 -0.54 -5.00
CA CYS A 33 -14.42 0.19 -4.19
C CYS A 33 -14.61 1.61 -4.74
N GLU A 34 -15.75 2.22 -4.44
CA GLU A 34 -16.03 3.61 -4.82
C GLU A 34 -16.80 4.34 -3.71
N GLY A 35 -16.41 5.59 -3.45
CA GLY A 35 -17.06 6.48 -2.50
C GLY A 35 -17.12 5.88 -1.09
N ALA A 36 -18.31 5.94 -0.49
CA ALA A 36 -18.57 5.44 0.87
C ALA A 36 -18.26 3.94 1.05
N ASN A 37 -18.22 3.16 -0.04
CA ASN A 37 -17.93 1.73 0.03
C ASN A 37 -16.47 1.45 0.40
N CYS A 38 -15.56 2.38 0.12
CA CYS A 38 -14.15 2.24 0.50
C CYS A 38 -13.93 2.30 2.02
N GLN A 39 -14.91 2.81 2.78
CA GLN A 39 -14.87 2.85 4.24
C GLN A 39 -15.48 1.59 4.89
N ARG A 40 -16.05 0.66 4.12
CA ARG A 40 -16.73 -0.52 4.67
C ARG A 40 -15.74 -1.66 4.91
N VAL A 41 -15.54 -2.01 6.18
CA VAL A 41 -14.62 -3.08 6.63
C VAL A 41 -14.95 -4.45 6.02
N GLN A 42 -16.21 -4.71 5.68
CA GLN A 42 -16.66 -6.02 5.17
C GLN A 42 -16.54 -6.19 3.64
N LEU A 43 -16.21 -5.14 2.89
CA LEU A 43 -16.22 -5.16 1.42
C LEU A 43 -14.80 -5.16 0.83
N THR A 44 -14.01 -6.21 1.12
CA THR A 44 -12.78 -6.46 0.34
C THR A 44 -13.16 -7.07 -1.01
N LYS A 45 -13.68 -6.24 -1.91
CA LYS A 45 -14.02 -6.65 -3.28
C LYS A 45 -12.78 -6.58 -4.16
N THR A 46 -12.65 -7.54 -5.06
CA THR A 46 -11.67 -7.53 -6.15
C THR A 46 -12.37 -7.62 -7.49
N GLN A 47 -11.70 -7.18 -8.54
CA GLN A 47 -12.16 -7.27 -9.93
C GLN A 47 -10.97 -7.55 -10.85
N SER A 48 -11.19 -8.37 -11.88
CA SER A 48 -10.23 -8.52 -12.97
C SER A 48 -10.38 -7.36 -13.93
N CYS A 49 -9.27 -6.71 -14.30
CA CYS A 49 -9.29 -5.68 -15.33
C CYS A 49 -9.58 -6.27 -16.71
N VAL A 50 -10.15 -5.46 -17.59
CA VAL A 50 -10.56 -5.91 -18.94
C VAL A 50 -9.36 -5.93 -19.89
N ASP A 51 -8.49 -4.94 -19.80
CA ASP A 51 -7.34 -4.78 -20.68
C ASP A 51 -6.04 -5.25 -20.00
N SER A 52 -5.12 -5.83 -20.78
CA SER A 52 -3.80 -6.24 -20.29
C SER A 52 -2.87 -5.05 -20.00
N LEU A 53 -3.12 -3.89 -20.61
CA LEU A 53 -2.43 -2.64 -20.33
C LEU A 53 -3.02 -1.91 -19.12
N ASP A 54 -4.12 -2.40 -18.58
CA ASP A 54 -4.73 -1.83 -17.40
C ASP A 54 -3.85 -2.07 -16.16
N TYR A 55 -3.94 -1.15 -15.20
CA TYR A 55 -3.20 -1.21 -13.95
C TYR A 55 -4.10 -0.85 -12.79
N CYS A 56 -3.76 -1.33 -11.61
CA CYS A 56 -4.52 -1.03 -10.41
C CYS A 56 -4.26 0.38 -9.95
N VAL A 57 -5.31 1.05 -9.48
CA VAL A 57 -5.24 2.39 -8.91
C VAL A 57 -5.86 2.46 -7.53
N THR A 58 -5.37 3.40 -6.72
CA THR A 58 -6.07 3.92 -5.55
C THR A 58 -6.06 5.44 -5.59
N ILE A 59 -7.22 6.05 -5.44
CA ILE A 59 -7.37 7.51 -5.43
C ILE A 59 -7.72 7.96 -4.02
N PHE A 60 -7.06 9.03 -3.59
CA PHE A 60 -7.17 9.57 -2.24
C PHE A 60 -7.74 10.98 -2.25
N GLU A 61 -8.37 11.32 -1.14
CA GLU A 61 -8.56 12.68 -0.68
C GLU A 61 -8.05 12.75 0.75
N GLU A 62 -6.93 13.44 0.93
CA GLU A 62 -6.18 13.36 2.19
C GLU A 62 -5.84 11.91 2.56
N ALA A 63 -6.27 11.43 3.72
CA ALA A 63 -6.13 10.04 4.14
C ALA A 63 -7.19 9.12 3.51
N LYS A 64 -8.35 9.68 3.18
CA LYS A 64 -9.53 8.94 2.77
C LYS A 64 -9.33 8.31 1.40
N VAL A 65 -9.70 7.04 1.26
CA VAL A 65 -9.77 6.38 -0.03
C VAL A 65 -11.11 6.71 -0.71
N LEU A 66 -11.04 7.25 -1.92
CA LEU A 66 -12.21 7.57 -2.74
C LEU A 66 -12.52 6.46 -3.75
N PHE A 67 -11.48 5.81 -4.29
CA PHE A 67 -11.63 4.80 -5.31
C PHE A 67 -10.49 3.78 -5.25
N LYS A 68 -10.83 2.52 -5.51
CA LYS A 68 -9.91 1.45 -5.88
C LYS A 68 -10.49 0.76 -7.12
N GLY A 69 -9.65 0.44 -8.07
CA GLY A 69 -10.09 -0.31 -9.24
C GLY A 69 -9.04 -0.34 -10.32
N CYS A 70 -9.49 -0.66 -11.53
CA CYS A 70 -8.69 -0.64 -12.74
C CYS A 70 -8.61 0.79 -13.31
N SER A 71 -7.51 1.13 -13.99
CA SER A 71 -7.22 2.46 -14.51
C SER A 71 -8.20 2.93 -15.59
N LEU A 72 -8.75 2.03 -16.41
CA LEU A 72 -9.76 2.37 -17.42
C LEU A 72 -11.14 2.64 -16.82
N GLU A 73 -11.39 2.16 -15.61
CA GLU A 73 -12.67 2.27 -14.89
C GLU A 73 -12.71 3.47 -13.94
N ILE A 74 -11.68 4.32 -13.92
CA ILE A 74 -11.66 5.52 -13.07
C ILE A 74 -12.83 6.44 -13.44
N PRO A 75 -13.71 6.78 -12.47
CA PRO A 75 -14.80 7.74 -12.67
C PRO A 75 -14.29 9.08 -13.20
N TYR A 76 -15.03 9.72 -14.10
CA TYR A 76 -14.58 10.91 -14.83
C TYR A 76 -14.08 12.02 -13.90
N GLU A 77 -14.84 12.29 -12.83
CA GLU A 77 -14.57 13.30 -11.81
C GLU A 77 -13.31 13.01 -10.97
N LEU A 78 -12.83 11.76 -10.93
CA LEU A 78 -11.62 11.38 -10.20
C LEU A 78 -10.37 11.30 -11.08
N ARG A 79 -10.51 11.30 -12.41
CA ARG A 79 -9.37 11.12 -13.34
C ARG A 79 -8.27 12.15 -13.16
N SER A 80 -8.62 13.41 -12.90
CA SER A 80 -7.66 14.50 -12.69
C SER A 80 -6.78 14.26 -11.45
N LYS A 81 -7.29 13.59 -10.40
CA LYS A 81 -6.49 13.24 -9.22
C LYS A 81 -5.33 12.29 -9.55
N CYS A 82 -5.42 11.52 -10.64
CA CYS A 82 -4.32 10.65 -11.10
C CYS A 82 -3.27 11.33 -11.97
N GLN A 83 -3.34 12.66 -12.12
CA GLN A 83 -2.23 13.49 -12.60
C GLN A 83 -1.24 13.85 -11.48
N ASP A 84 -1.68 13.78 -10.22
CA ASP A 84 -0.84 13.99 -9.03
C ASP A 84 -0.54 12.66 -8.33
N ASN A 85 0.74 12.28 -8.28
CA ASN A 85 1.20 11.05 -7.63
C ASN A 85 0.95 11.03 -6.11
N ARG A 86 0.63 12.18 -5.48
CA ARG A 86 0.23 12.23 -4.06
C ARG A 86 -1.22 11.81 -3.84
N SER A 87 -2.08 12.10 -4.81
CA SER A 87 -3.53 11.86 -4.76
C SER A 87 -3.93 10.55 -5.44
N CYS A 88 -3.00 9.87 -6.12
CA CYS A 88 -3.24 8.61 -6.81
C CYS A 88 -2.03 7.69 -6.73
N TYR A 89 -2.25 6.42 -6.37
CA TYR A 89 -1.27 5.36 -6.44
C TYR A 89 -1.58 4.43 -7.62
N LYS A 90 -0.56 4.02 -8.36
CA LYS A 90 -0.64 3.16 -9.55
C LYS A 90 0.29 1.98 -9.39
N CYS A 91 -0.15 0.77 -9.72
CA CYS A 91 0.65 -0.44 -9.61
C CYS A 91 0.14 -1.55 -10.54
N ASN A 92 0.99 -2.51 -10.89
CA ASN A 92 0.73 -3.50 -11.95
C ASN A 92 0.86 -4.96 -11.48
N THR A 93 0.88 -5.21 -10.16
CA THR A 93 0.87 -6.56 -9.60
C THR A 93 -0.51 -6.90 -9.04
N LYS A 94 -0.80 -8.19 -8.86
CA LYS A 94 -2.10 -8.65 -8.36
C LYS A 94 -2.42 -7.98 -7.01
N GLU A 95 -3.59 -7.35 -6.92
CA GLU A 95 -4.19 -6.81 -5.69
C GLU A 95 -3.29 -5.79 -4.96
N CYS A 96 -2.40 -5.13 -5.69
CA CYS A 96 -1.39 -4.23 -5.14
C CYS A 96 -1.94 -2.89 -4.62
N ASN A 97 -3.17 -2.53 -5.00
CA ASN A 97 -3.79 -1.25 -4.69
C ASN A 97 -4.50 -1.23 -3.32
N ASN A 98 -4.06 -2.05 -2.35
CA ASN A 98 -4.56 -1.99 -0.97
C ASN A 98 -3.74 -1.07 -0.05
N VAL A 99 -3.43 0.13 -0.54
CA VAL A 99 -2.57 1.09 0.16
C VAL A 99 -3.32 2.35 0.56
N GLY A 100 -2.86 3.00 1.63
CA GLY A 100 -3.25 4.36 2.04
C GLY A 100 -2.39 5.42 1.35
N SER A 101 -2.73 6.69 1.55
CA SER A 101 -1.99 7.83 0.99
C SER A 101 -0.54 7.91 1.51
N ALA A 102 0.43 8.23 0.65
CA ALA A 102 1.82 8.41 1.07
C ALA A 102 2.02 9.63 1.97
N LYS A 103 1.13 10.63 1.89
CA LYS A 103 1.15 11.79 2.80
C LYS A 103 0.85 11.36 4.25
N TYR A 104 0.15 10.25 4.43
CA TYR A 104 -0.27 9.72 5.73
C TYR A 104 0.50 8.45 6.11
N ALA A 105 1.78 8.39 5.70
CA ALA A 105 2.70 7.33 6.11
C ALA A 105 3.09 7.47 7.59
N CYS A 106 3.40 6.35 8.24
CA CYS A 106 3.77 6.28 9.65
C CYS A 106 5.06 5.48 9.83
N ILE A 107 5.81 5.79 10.89
CA ILE A 107 6.85 4.86 11.36
C ILE A 107 6.16 3.58 11.83
N GLN A 108 6.65 2.44 11.34
CA GLN A 108 6.09 1.12 11.60
C GLN A 108 7.22 0.22 12.11
N CYS A 109 7.24 -0.04 13.42
CA CYS A 109 8.33 -0.79 14.05
C CYS A 109 7.90 -1.43 15.38
N ASP A 110 8.73 -2.36 15.85
CA ASP A 110 8.57 -3.07 17.12
C ASP A 110 9.94 -3.11 17.81
N SER A 111 10.01 -2.59 19.04
CA SER A 111 11.27 -2.49 19.79
C SER A 111 11.87 -3.84 20.20
N SER A 112 11.12 -4.94 20.09
CA SER A 112 11.66 -6.29 20.25
C SER A 112 12.53 -6.74 19.06
N LYS A 113 12.40 -6.08 17.92
CA LYS A 113 13.12 -6.40 16.67
C LYS A 113 14.13 -5.32 16.28
N ASP A 114 13.84 -4.07 16.62
CA ASP A 114 14.66 -2.91 16.29
C ASP A 114 14.71 -1.96 17.49
N SER A 115 15.88 -1.83 18.12
CA SER A 115 16.04 -0.97 19.30
C SER A 115 15.71 0.49 19.02
N ASP A 116 15.97 0.98 17.80
CA ASP A 116 15.70 2.36 17.42
C ASP A 116 14.22 2.70 17.48
N CYS A 117 13.33 1.69 17.38
CA CYS A 117 11.90 1.89 17.56
C CYS A 117 11.54 2.52 18.92
N ALA A 118 12.29 2.16 19.97
CA ALA A 118 12.15 2.76 21.29
C ALA A 118 13.11 3.94 21.50
N SER A 119 14.39 3.79 21.15
CA SER A 119 15.44 4.75 21.52
C SER A 119 15.60 5.94 20.57
N ASN A 120 15.30 5.77 19.28
CA ASN A 120 15.63 6.78 18.27
C ASN A 120 14.71 6.73 17.04
N ALA A 121 13.39 6.66 17.25
CA ALA A 121 12.44 6.42 16.16
C ALA A 121 12.46 7.49 15.05
N ALA A 122 13.03 8.67 15.31
CA ALA A 122 13.17 9.75 14.34
C ALA A 122 14.10 9.41 13.16
N VAL A 123 15.00 8.44 13.29
CA VAL A 123 15.85 7.97 12.18
C VAL A 123 15.18 6.92 11.29
N LEU A 124 14.03 6.40 11.73
CA LEU A 124 13.29 5.40 10.98
C LEU A 124 12.43 6.06 9.90
N GLU A 125 12.47 5.48 8.72
CA GLU A 125 11.63 5.93 7.60
C GLU A 125 10.18 5.51 7.78
N ALA A 126 9.26 6.42 7.47
CA ALA A 126 7.84 6.13 7.50
C ALA A 126 7.43 5.30 6.27
N ALA A 127 6.69 4.23 6.51
CA ALA A 127 6.12 3.39 5.46
C ALA A 127 4.63 3.73 5.26
N ARG A 128 4.15 3.56 4.02
CA ARG A 128 2.72 3.76 3.71
C ARG A 128 1.88 2.80 4.55
N CYS A 129 0.79 3.32 5.07
CA CYS A 129 -0.22 2.50 5.72
C CYS A 129 -0.99 1.66 4.70
N ARG A 130 -1.68 0.62 5.18
CA ARG A 130 -2.75 -0.03 4.41
C ARG A 130 -3.88 0.98 4.14
N ALA A 131 -4.73 0.65 3.18
CA ALA A 131 -5.89 1.46 2.86
C ALA A 131 -6.79 1.65 4.11
N PRO A 132 -7.06 2.89 4.55
CA PRO A 132 -7.96 3.11 5.66
C PRO A 132 -9.41 2.86 5.29
N THR A 133 -10.12 2.23 6.22
CA THR A 133 -11.57 2.09 6.21
C THR A 133 -12.23 3.17 7.08
N ALA A 134 -11.48 3.80 7.99
CA ALA A 134 -11.92 5.04 8.63
C ALA A 134 -11.76 6.23 7.67
N PRO A 135 -12.49 7.34 7.87
CA PRO A 135 -12.28 8.59 7.12
C PRO A 135 -10.87 9.15 7.28
N ASN A 136 -10.22 8.88 8.41
CA ASN A 136 -8.87 9.33 8.76
C ASN A 136 -7.90 8.15 8.89
N SER A 137 -6.61 8.43 8.69
CA SER A 137 -5.52 7.50 8.99
C SER A 137 -4.59 8.18 9.98
N TYR A 138 -4.46 7.59 11.17
CA TYR A 138 -3.56 8.10 12.22
C TYR A 138 -2.32 7.24 12.33
N CYS A 139 -1.25 7.84 12.85
CA CYS A 139 -0.12 7.08 13.36
C CYS A 139 -0.28 6.88 14.85
N TYR A 140 0.11 5.72 15.35
CA TYR A 140 0.17 5.44 16.77
C TYR A 140 1.60 5.17 17.24
N VAL A 141 1.83 5.43 18.51
CA VAL A 141 2.87 4.83 19.33
C VAL A 141 2.17 4.21 20.53
N LYS A 142 2.57 2.99 20.92
CA LYS A 142 2.02 2.26 22.07
C LYS A 142 3.13 1.59 22.87
N SER A 143 3.01 1.63 24.20
CA SER A 143 3.77 0.77 25.11
C SER A 143 2.93 -0.45 25.48
N SER A 144 3.46 -1.65 25.27
CA SER A 144 2.78 -2.92 25.55
C SER A 144 3.78 -3.93 26.10
N GLY A 145 3.61 -4.33 27.36
CA GLY A 145 4.45 -5.38 27.97
C GLY A 145 5.95 -5.05 28.03
N GLY A 146 6.31 -3.77 28.11
CA GLY A 146 7.71 -3.32 28.11
C GLY A 146 8.32 -3.04 26.73
N SER A 147 7.59 -3.32 25.65
CA SER A 147 7.98 -3.00 24.28
C SER A 147 7.24 -1.78 23.74
N ILE A 148 7.91 -1.01 22.89
CA ILE A 148 7.32 0.10 22.13
C ILE A 148 6.98 -0.40 20.72
N VAL A 149 5.74 -0.18 20.31
CA VAL A 149 5.25 -0.49 18.98
C VAL A 149 4.73 0.80 18.35
N ARG A 150 5.13 1.05 17.11
CA ARG A 150 4.67 2.20 16.31
C ARG A 150 4.00 1.67 15.05
N GLY A 151 2.93 2.32 14.62
CA GLY A 151 2.24 1.88 13.42
C GLY A 151 1.13 2.79 12.95
N CYS A 152 0.29 2.25 12.07
CA CYS A 152 -0.86 2.93 11.50
C CYS A 152 -2.16 2.49 12.20
N SER A 153 -3.07 3.43 12.45
CA SER A 153 -4.42 3.17 12.92
C SER A 153 -5.41 3.58 11.82
N THR A 154 -5.90 2.59 11.09
CA THR A 154 -6.63 2.76 9.82
C THR A 154 -8.11 2.41 9.90
N THR A 155 -8.57 1.94 11.05
CA THR A 155 -9.97 1.59 11.33
C THR A 155 -10.47 2.37 12.56
N GLU A 156 -11.76 2.64 12.64
CA GLU A 156 -12.34 3.32 13.81
C GLU A 156 -12.16 2.50 15.10
N THR A 157 -12.23 1.16 14.98
CA THR A 157 -12.00 0.24 16.10
C THR A 157 -10.57 0.38 16.66
N ASP A 158 -9.55 0.41 15.80
CA ASP A 158 -8.16 0.57 16.25
C ASP A 158 -7.94 1.95 16.88
N GLN A 159 -8.58 2.98 16.33
CA GLN A 159 -8.51 4.34 16.84
C GLN A 159 -9.12 4.40 18.24
N GLN A 160 -10.36 3.91 18.41
CA GLN A 160 -11.03 3.89 19.70
C GLN A 160 -10.31 3.03 20.73
N THR A 161 -9.74 1.90 20.30
CA THR A 161 -8.94 1.03 21.18
C THR A 161 -7.71 1.77 21.69
N CYS A 162 -7.00 2.52 20.85
CA CYS A 162 -5.85 3.32 21.26
C CYS A 162 -6.26 4.49 22.17
N LEU A 163 -7.35 5.20 21.86
CA LEU A 163 -7.86 6.30 22.69
C LEU A 163 -8.24 5.84 24.11
N ASN A 164 -8.72 4.61 24.24
CA ASN A 164 -9.07 4.00 25.54
C ASN A 164 -7.87 3.36 26.27
N ASP A 165 -6.66 3.41 25.71
CA ASP A 165 -5.45 2.84 26.29
C ASP A 165 -4.50 3.97 26.71
N ALA A 166 -4.28 4.11 28.02
CA ALA A 166 -3.40 5.14 28.58
C ALA A 166 -1.95 5.05 28.07
N ASN A 167 -1.54 3.88 27.57
CA ASN A 167 -0.22 3.62 27.01
C ASN A 167 -0.18 3.76 25.48
N CYS A 168 -1.23 4.30 24.85
CA CYS A 168 -1.31 4.49 23.41
C CYS A 168 -1.58 5.96 23.09
N LEU A 169 -0.94 6.47 22.04
CA LEU A 169 -1.10 7.84 21.56
C LEU A 169 -1.34 7.84 20.05
N LEU A 170 -2.36 8.59 19.60
CA LEU A 170 -2.65 8.82 18.19
C LEU A 170 -2.23 10.21 17.76
N CYS A 171 -1.66 10.33 16.57
CA CYS A 171 -1.34 11.62 15.96
C CYS A 171 -1.64 11.60 14.45
N SER A 172 -1.91 12.77 13.89
CA SER A 172 -2.21 12.95 12.46
C SER A 172 -0.92 13.17 11.65
N PRO A 173 -0.52 12.23 10.78
CA PRO A 173 0.63 12.45 9.89
C PRO A 173 0.37 13.50 8.80
N GLY A 174 -0.90 13.87 8.59
CA GLY A 174 -1.29 14.95 7.68
C GLY A 174 -0.84 16.32 8.15
N ASP A 175 -0.71 16.50 9.47
CA ASP A 175 -0.28 17.75 10.11
C ASP A 175 1.23 17.74 10.36
N ILE A 176 1.76 16.64 10.90
CA ILE A 176 3.17 16.49 11.28
C ILE A 176 3.68 15.15 10.74
N ARG A 177 4.64 15.20 9.81
CA ARG A 177 5.31 13.99 9.33
C ARG A 177 6.00 13.28 10.49
N ASN A 178 5.93 11.95 10.49
CA ASN A 178 6.56 11.11 11.52
C ASN A 178 6.16 11.53 12.95
N CYS A 179 4.92 12.03 13.13
CA CYS A 179 4.43 12.48 14.44
C CYS A 179 4.51 11.39 15.51
N ASN A 180 4.46 10.12 15.09
CA ASN A 180 4.62 8.98 15.96
C ASN A 180 6.08 8.59 16.19
N ALA A 181 7.05 9.49 16.01
CA ALA A 181 8.42 9.35 16.52
C ALA A 181 8.51 9.77 18.00
N ALA A 182 7.51 10.48 18.54
CA ALA A 182 7.51 10.99 19.91
C ALA A 182 7.61 9.89 20.98
N ASN A 183 8.21 10.21 22.12
CA ASN A 183 8.32 9.31 23.26
C ASN A 183 7.07 9.36 24.14
N ILE A 184 6.50 8.18 24.45
CA ILE A 184 5.30 8.04 25.29
C ILE A 184 5.52 8.54 26.73
N ALA A 185 6.71 8.32 27.30
CA ALA A 185 7.01 8.71 28.67
C ALA A 185 7.00 10.24 28.87
N GLU A 186 7.45 11.00 27.86
CA GLU A 186 7.52 12.46 27.91
C GLU A 186 6.18 13.13 27.59
N SER A 187 5.33 12.45 26.83
CA SER A 187 4.00 12.94 26.41
C SER A 187 2.88 12.64 27.40
N SER A 188 3.16 11.84 28.44
CA SER A 188 2.21 11.50 29.50
C SER A 188 2.11 12.57 30.61
N GLY A 189 3.09 13.48 30.70
CA GLY A 189 3.19 14.46 31.79
C GLY A 189 3.07 15.93 31.39
N VAL A 190 3.10 16.26 30.10
CA VAL A 190 3.11 17.65 29.64
C VAL A 190 2.10 17.83 28.52
N GLY A 191 1.15 18.75 28.71
CA GLY A 191 0.32 19.30 27.64
C GLY A 191 1.20 20.00 26.60
N ASN A 192 1.84 19.20 25.74
CA ASN A 192 2.84 19.68 24.81
C ASN A 192 2.14 20.27 23.58
N ARG A 193 2.13 21.61 23.55
CA ARG A 193 1.37 22.49 22.64
C ARG A 193 1.68 22.37 21.13
N PHE A 194 2.45 21.39 20.69
CA PHE A 194 2.87 21.27 19.28
C PHE A 194 2.43 19.99 18.58
N ILE A 195 2.08 18.93 19.30
CA ILE A 195 1.50 17.72 18.70
C ILE A 195 0.13 17.53 19.33
N ARG A 196 -0.94 17.80 18.56
CA ARG A 196 -2.30 17.44 18.97
C ARG A 196 -2.40 15.91 18.93
N PHE A 197 -1.94 15.26 19.98
CA PHE A 197 -2.32 13.89 20.23
C PHE A 197 -3.82 13.89 20.49
N LEU A 198 -4.56 13.10 19.70
CA LEU A 198 -5.95 12.84 20.01
C LEU A 198 -5.94 11.89 21.20
N ARG A 199 -6.37 12.41 22.36
CA ARG A 199 -6.81 11.62 23.51
C ARG A 199 -8.30 11.84 23.66
#